data_AF-A0A1H0WFQ8-F1
#
_entry.id   AF-A0A1H0WFQ8-F1
#
_cell.length_a   1.000
_cell.length_b   1.000
_cell.length_c   1.000
_cell.angle_alpha   90.00
_cell.angle_beta   90.00
_cell.angle_gamma   90.00
#
_symmetry.space_group_name_H-M   'P 1'
#
loop_
_entity.id
_entity.type
_entity.pdbx_description
1 polymer ?
#
loop_
_entity_poly.entity_id
_entity_poly.type
_entity_poly.pdbx_seq_one_letter_code
_entity_poly.pdbx_strand_id
1 'polypeptide(L)'
;MRKKIIQLLIGFISGCLLVKYMNITFPLRLEEVVINFLLSPMDFFIVMICFIISFVFHAIFIAESIENTYLLINGVRVPFRNTLLCYSVFISFFILSLLAVWDAILILAFSILYGLLSVDYNYLKTNRR
;
A
#
# COMPACT_ATOMS: atom_id res chain seq x y z
N MET A 1 -16.01 -5.28 -6.99
CA MET A 1 -15.25 -6.31 -6.22
C MET A 1 -14.11 -6.96 -7.00
N ARG A 2 -14.32 -7.45 -8.23
CA ARG A 2 -13.23 -8.01 -9.06
C ARG A 2 -12.03 -7.05 -9.20
N LYS A 3 -12.30 -5.78 -9.52
CA LYS A 3 -11.27 -4.72 -9.60
C LYS A 3 -10.43 -4.62 -8.32
N LYS A 4 -11.06 -4.61 -7.14
CA LYS A 4 -10.37 -4.51 -5.84
C LYS A 4 -9.47 -5.72 -5.60
N ILE A 5 -9.97 -6.93 -5.85
CA ILE A 5 -9.16 -8.16 -5.72
C ILE A 5 -7.93 -8.08 -6.64
N ILE A 6 -8.10 -7.63 -7.88
CA ILE A 6 -7.00 -7.44 -8.83
C ILE A 6 -6.02 -6.38 -8.31
N GLN A 7 -6.49 -5.26 -7.79
CA GLN A 7 -5.63 -4.21 -7.21
C GLN A 7 -4.84 -4.72 -6.02
N LEU A 8 -5.46 -5.47 -5.11
CA LEU A 8 -4.78 -6.08 -3.97
C LEU A 8 -3.70 -7.06 -4.43
N LEU A 9 -4.04 -7.94 -5.38
CA LEU A 9 -3.11 -8.92 -5.92
C LEU A 9 -1.93 -8.24 -6.63
N ILE A 10 -2.19 -7.25 -7.49
CA ILE A 10 -1.11 -6.52 -8.18
C ILE A 10 -0.26 -5.78 -7.16
N GLY A 11 -0.87 -5.09 -6.18
CA GLY A 11 -0.13 -4.36 -5.15
C GLY A 11 0.76 -5.29 -4.34
N PHE A 12 0.26 -6.47 -3.96
CA PHE A 12 1.01 -7.49 -3.24
C PHE A 12 2.14 -8.09 -4.09
N ILE A 13 1.85 -8.51 -5.32
CA ILE A 13 2.86 -9.07 -6.24
C ILE A 13 3.97 -8.05 -6.51
N SER A 14 3.62 -6.79 -6.77
CA SER A 14 4.60 -5.72 -6.95
C SER A 14 5.42 -5.47 -5.68
N GLY A 15 4.82 -5.59 -4.49
CA GLY A 15 5.55 -5.55 -3.22
C GLY A 15 6.54 -6.72 -3.07
N CYS A 16 6.14 -7.94 -3.43
CA CYS A 16 7.03 -9.10 -3.41
C CYS A 16 8.19 -8.96 -4.42
N LEU A 17 7.93 -8.38 -5.60
CA LEU A 17 8.98 -8.07 -6.57
C LEU A 17 9.96 -7.03 -5.99
N LEU A 18 9.46 -5.97 -5.36
CA LEU A 18 10.29 -4.98 -4.68
C LEU A 18 11.26 -5.65 -3.69
N VAL A 19 10.72 -6.45 -2.77
CA VAL A 19 11.49 -7.15 -1.73
C VAL A 19 12.57 -8.03 -2.36
N LYS A 20 12.23 -8.75 -3.45
CA LYS A 20 13.16 -9.65 -4.12
C LYS A 20 14.35 -8.92 -4.78
N TYR A 21 14.12 -7.74 -5.34
CA TYR A 21 15.11 -7.05 -6.17
C TYR A 21 15.86 -5.92 -5.46
N MET A 22 15.25 -5.26 -4.47
CA MET A 22 15.85 -4.13 -3.78
C MET A 22 16.69 -4.54 -2.57
N ASN A 23 16.27 -5.60 -1.87
CA ASN A 23 16.89 -6.16 -0.65
C ASN A 23 17.48 -5.06 0.25
N ILE A 24 16.64 -4.10 0.67
CA ILE A 24 17.09 -2.95 1.46
C ILE A 24 17.68 -3.46 2.78
N THR A 25 18.99 -3.27 2.95
CA THR A 25 19.64 -3.50 4.24
C THR A 25 19.52 -2.25 5.11
N PHE A 26 19.31 -2.45 6.41
CA PHE A 26 19.27 -1.34 7.36
C PHE A 26 20.65 -1.17 8.00
N PRO A 27 21.15 0.08 8.16
CA PRO A 27 20.48 1.35 7.82
C PRO A 27 20.41 1.61 6.30
N LEU A 28 19.30 2.19 5.84
CA LEU A 28 19.15 2.60 4.44
C LEU A 28 20.22 3.64 4.12
N ARG A 29 21.25 3.22 3.39
CA ARG A 29 22.34 4.08 2.94
C ARG A 29 21.96 4.67 1.60
N LEU A 30 21.75 5.99 1.56
CA LEU A 30 21.47 6.71 0.31
C LEU A 30 22.55 6.46 -0.74
N GLU A 31 23.79 6.25 -0.31
CA GLU A 31 24.91 5.86 -1.17
C GLU A 31 24.63 4.54 -1.92
N GLU A 32 24.10 3.52 -1.24
CA GLU A 32 23.76 2.24 -1.86
C GLU A 32 22.61 2.38 -2.87
N VAL A 33 21.65 3.26 -2.58
CA VAL A 33 20.56 3.58 -3.51
C VAL A 33 21.12 4.23 -4.79
N VAL A 34 22.03 5.19 -4.65
CA VAL A 34 22.68 5.87 -5.79
C VAL A 34 23.59 4.91 -6.56
N ILE A 35 24.34 4.05 -5.87
CA ILE A 35 25.20 3.04 -6.49
C ILE A 35 24.36 2.05 -7.30
N ASN A 36 23.24 1.55 -6.74
CA ASN A 36 22.34 0.65 -7.46
C ASN A 36 21.73 1.32 -8.70
N PHE A 37 21.38 2.61 -8.60
CA PHE A 37 20.91 3.37 -9.76
C PHE A 37 21.99 3.51 -10.85
N LEU A 38 23.25 3.73 -10.47
CA LEU A 38 24.37 3.88 -11.42
C LEU A 38 24.80 2.56 -12.05
N LEU A 39 24.82 1.46 -11.28
CA LEU A 39 25.30 0.15 -11.73
C LEU A 39 24.25 -0.60 -12.55
N SER A 40 22.97 -0.52 -12.19
CA SER A 40 21.88 -1.23 -12.85
C SER A 40 20.63 -0.34 -12.97
N PRO A 41 20.66 0.71 -13.82
CA PRO A 41 19.58 1.68 -13.91
C PRO A 41 18.24 1.04 -14.27
N MET A 42 18.22 0.06 -15.17
CA MET A 42 16.99 -0.63 -15.57
C MET A 42 16.34 -1.40 -14.43
N ASP A 43 17.12 -2.12 -13.63
CA ASP A 43 16.61 -2.86 -12.48
C ASP A 43 16.06 -1.88 -11.44
N PHE A 44 16.79 -0.79 -11.19
CA PHE A 44 16.33 0.28 -10.31
C PHE A 44 14.99 0.87 -10.76
N PHE A 45 14.83 1.18 -12.06
CA PHE A 45 13.56 1.68 -12.60
C PHE A 45 12.40 0.69 -12.41
N ILE A 46 12.63 -0.61 -12.68
CA ILE A 46 11.60 -1.65 -12.49
C ILE A 46 11.19 -1.74 -11.03
N VAL A 47 12.16 -1.71 -10.11
CA VAL A 47 11.93 -1.73 -8.67
C VAL A 47 11.12 -0.50 -8.23
N MET A 48 11.46 0.69 -8.72
CA MET A 48 10.70 1.91 -8.43
C MET A 48 9.28 1.89 -8.99
N ILE A 49 9.05 1.32 -10.17
CA ILE A 49 7.70 1.12 -10.71
C ILE A 49 6.92 0.15 -9.82
N CYS A 50 7.55 -0.96 -9.41
CA CYS A 50 6.93 -1.93 -8.49
C CYS A 50 6.60 -1.27 -7.14
N PHE A 51 7.50 -0.44 -6.61
CA PHE A 51 7.29 0.36 -5.42
C PHE A 51 6.02 1.23 -5.56
N ILE A 52 5.94 2.01 -6.65
CA ILE A 52 4.82 2.92 -6.90
C ILE A 52 3.50 2.16 -6.99
N ILE A 53 3.46 1.10 -7.80
CA ILE A 53 2.26 0.28 -7.96
C ILE A 53 1.84 -0.33 -6.63
N SER A 54 2.80 -0.86 -5.87
CA SER A 54 2.54 -1.48 -4.57
C SER A 54 1.95 -0.46 -3.60
N PHE A 55 2.63 0.67 -3.37
CA PHE A 55 2.16 1.60 -2.35
C PHE A 55 0.84 2.27 -2.75
N VAL A 56 0.63 2.60 -4.04
CA VAL A 56 -0.62 3.25 -4.50
C VAL A 56 -1.81 2.33 -4.32
N PHE A 57 -1.69 1.04 -4.67
CA PHE A 57 -2.80 0.11 -4.48
C PHE A 57 -3.06 -0.19 -3.01
N HIS A 58 -2.04 -0.32 -2.17
CA HIS A 58 -2.26 -0.44 -0.73
C HIS A 58 -2.89 0.83 -0.14
N ALA A 59 -2.51 2.02 -0.62
CA ALA A 59 -3.05 3.29 -0.15
C ALA A 59 -4.55 3.45 -0.43
N ILE A 60 -5.04 3.00 -1.59
CA ILE A 60 -6.47 2.99 -1.91
C ILE A 60 -7.24 2.19 -0.86
N PHE A 61 -6.71 1.03 -0.45
CA PHE A 61 -7.34 0.20 0.57
C PHE A 61 -7.28 0.82 1.96
N ILE A 62 -6.20 1.55 2.28
CA ILE A 62 -6.08 2.30 3.53
C ILE A 62 -7.13 3.42 3.56
N ALA A 63 -7.24 4.21 2.49
CA ALA A 63 -8.24 5.27 2.38
C ALA A 63 -9.66 4.73 2.58
N GLU A 64 -10.03 3.68 1.84
CA GLU A 64 -11.33 3.03 2.00
C GLU A 64 -11.53 2.41 3.39
N SER A 65 -10.47 1.90 4.02
CA SER A 65 -10.55 1.39 5.40
C SER A 65 -10.86 2.52 6.39
N ILE A 66 -10.22 3.68 6.24
CA ILE A 66 -10.48 4.87 7.06
C ILE A 66 -11.92 5.34 6.85
N GLU A 67 -12.38 5.45 5.60
CA GLU A 67 -13.74 5.88 5.27
C GLU A 67 -14.80 4.93 5.83
N ASN A 68 -14.64 3.62 5.61
CA ASN A 68 -15.57 2.61 6.12
C ASN A 68 -15.60 2.61 7.65
N THR A 69 -14.46 2.80 8.30
CA THR A 69 -14.38 2.87 9.77
C THR A 69 -15.09 4.11 10.31
N TYR A 70 -14.89 5.26 9.66
CA TYR A 70 -15.59 6.49 10.00
C TYR A 70 -17.11 6.35 9.85
N LEU A 71 -17.58 5.73 8.76
CA LEU A 71 -19.01 5.48 8.54
C LEU A 71 -19.60 4.52 9.58
N LEU A 72 -18.89 3.43 9.92
CA LEU A 72 -19.31 2.48 10.96
C LEU A 72 -19.45 3.14 12.33
N ILE A 73 -18.46 3.96 12.73
CA ILE A 73 -18.50 4.69 14.01
C ILE A 73 -19.70 5.66 14.06
N ASN A 74 -20.09 6.23 12.92
CA ASN A 74 -21.26 7.10 12.81
C ASN A 74 -22.60 6.35 12.63
N GLY A 75 -22.61 5.02 12.75
CA GLY A 75 -23.83 4.21 12.66
C GLY A 75 -24.36 3.98 11.23
N VAL A 76 -23.59 4.35 10.21
CA VAL A 76 -23.95 4.11 8.81
C VAL A 76 -23.67 2.65 8.45
N ARG A 77 -24.63 1.96 7.83
CA ARG A 77 -24.44 0.58 7.38
C ARG A 77 -23.49 0.55 6.19
N VAL A 78 -22.41 -0.21 6.34
CA VAL A 78 -21.39 -0.42 5.30
C VAL A 78 -21.35 -1.90 4.94
N PRO A 79 -21.20 -2.29 3.66
CA PRO A 79 -21.22 -3.69 3.27
C PRO A 79 -20.05 -4.47 3.91
N PHE A 80 -20.35 -5.41 4.80
CA PHE A 80 -19.34 -6.18 5.54
C PHE A 80 -18.23 -6.77 4.64
N ARG A 81 -18.61 -7.34 3.49
CA ARG A 81 -17.67 -7.92 2.52
C ARG A 81 -16.72 -6.88 1.91
N ASN A 82 -17.18 -5.64 1.73
CA ASN A 82 -16.32 -4.56 1.25
C ASN A 82 -15.34 -4.15 2.34
N THR A 83 -15.83 -3.96 3.57
CA THR A 83 -15.00 -3.64 4.74
C THR A 83 -13.93 -4.70 4.96
N LEU A 84 -14.29 -5.98 5.01
CA LEU A 84 -13.35 -7.09 5.16
C LEU A 84 -12.24 -7.08 4.09
N LEU A 85 -12.61 -6.80 2.83
CA LEU A 85 -11.65 -6.71 1.75
C LEU A 85 -10.72 -5.50 1.92
N CYS A 86 -11.20 -4.36 2.42
CA CYS A 86 -10.35 -3.20 2.70
C CYS A 86 -9.30 -3.53 3.78
N TYR A 87 -9.71 -4.21 4.85
CA TYR A 87 -8.83 -4.64 5.93
C TYR A 87 -7.83 -5.74 5.54
N SER A 88 -8.02 -6.43 4.42
CA SER A 88 -7.05 -7.41 3.91
C SER A 88 -5.70 -6.79 3.54
N VAL A 89 -5.63 -5.47 3.37
CA VAL A 89 -4.36 -4.73 3.18
C VAL A 89 -3.38 -4.94 4.33
N PHE A 90 -3.87 -5.09 5.57
CA PHE A 90 -3.02 -5.34 6.74
C PHE A 90 -2.43 -6.76 6.73
N ILE A 91 -3.17 -7.73 6.18
CA ILE A 91 -2.67 -9.09 5.96
C ILE A 91 -1.58 -9.06 4.90
N SER A 92 -1.76 -8.29 3.82
CA SER A 92 -0.74 -8.08 2.79
C SER A 92 0.56 -7.52 3.38
N PHE A 93 0.46 -6.48 4.21
CA PHE A 93 1.62 -5.92 4.91
C PHE A 93 2.28 -6.88 5.90
N PHE A 94 1.48 -7.68 6.61
CA PHE A 94 2.00 -8.70 7.51
C PHE A 94 2.81 -9.77 6.75
N ILE A 95 2.34 -10.20 5.58
CA ILE A 95 3.09 -11.17 4.77
C ILE A 95 4.37 -10.53 4.20
N LEU A 96 4.29 -9.28 3.72
CA LEU A 96 5.46 -8.55 3.22
C LEU A 96 6.52 -8.34 4.30
N SER A 97 6.11 -8.05 5.54
CA SER A 97 7.05 -7.83 6.65
C SER A 97 7.77 -9.11 7.09
N LEU A 98 7.16 -10.28 6.89
CA LEU A 98 7.83 -11.57 7.08
C LEU A 98 8.93 -11.83 6.04
N LEU A 99 8.83 -11.23 4.85
CA LEU A 99 9.83 -11.37 3.79
C LEU A 99 10.96 -10.36 3.96
N ALA A 100 10.63 -9.08 4.11
CA ALA A 100 11.58 -8.02 4.41
C ALA A 100 10.91 -6.88 5.16
N VAL A 101 11.25 -6.75 6.44
CA VAL A 101 10.65 -5.76 7.35
C VAL A 101 10.85 -4.33 6.84
N TRP A 102 12.04 -4.00 6.34
CA TRP A 102 12.37 -2.62 5.94
C TRP A 102 11.64 -2.18 4.68
N ASP A 103 11.58 -3.03 3.66
CA ASP A 103 10.81 -2.80 2.44
C ASP A 103 9.32 -2.65 2.77
N ALA A 104 8.79 -3.51 3.63
CA ALA A 104 7.39 -3.45 4.06
C ALA A 104 7.07 -2.15 4.81
N ILE A 105 7.95 -1.70 5.71
CA ILE A 105 7.82 -0.41 6.41
C ILE A 105 7.83 0.75 5.42
N LEU A 106 8.72 0.72 4.42
CA LEU A 106 8.79 1.77 3.40
C LEU A 106 7.48 1.84 2.60
N ILE A 107 6.99 0.71 2.07
CA ILE A 107 5.70 0.67 1.36
C ILE A 107 4.58 1.17 2.29
N LEU A 108 4.52 0.68 3.53
CA LEU A 108 3.48 1.06 4.49
C LEU A 108 3.48 2.56 4.78
N ALA A 109 4.65 3.17 4.98
CA ALA A 109 4.76 4.59 5.25
C ALA A 109 4.19 5.43 4.10
N PHE A 110 4.58 5.14 2.86
CA PHE A 110 4.05 5.83 1.68
C PHE A 110 2.58 5.53 1.45
N SER A 111 2.12 4.31 1.71
CA SER A 111 0.71 3.95 1.61
C SER A 111 -0.17 4.67 2.62
N ILE A 112 0.29 4.84 3.87
CA ILE A 112 -0.43 5.61 4.88
C ILE A 112 -0.50 7.08 4.49
N LEU A 113 0.63 7.68 4.09
CA LEU A 113 0.68 9.08 3.68
C LEU A 113 -0.25 9.36 2.49
N TYR A 114 -0.14 8.57 1.42
CA TYR A 114 -0.98 8.73 0.24
C TYR A 114 -2.44 8.33 0.50
N GLY A 115 -2.67 7.31 1.33
CA GLY A 115 -4.01 6.84 1.70
C GLY A 115 -4.76 7.92 2.47
N LEU A 116 -4.12 8.59 3.43
CA LEU A 116 -4.70 9.69 4.17
C LEU A 116 -5.04 10.88 3.24
N LEU A 117 -4.11 11.23 2.33
CA LEU A 117 -4.30 12.31 1.37
C LEU A 117 -5.41 12.04 0.35
N SER A 118 -5.72 10.77 0.08
CA SER A 118 -6.72 10.38 -0.92
C SER A 118 -8.13 10.16 -0.36
N VAL A 119 -8.34 10.31 0.97
CA VAL A 119 -9.67 10.24 1.59
C VAL A 119 -10.58 11.36 1.06
N ASP A 120 -11.78 10.99 0.59
CA ASP A 120 -12.77 11.97 0.12
C ASP A 120 -13.68 12.44 1.27
N TYR A 121 -13.33 13.60 1.84
CA TYR A 121 -14.14 14.23 2.90
C TYR A 121 -15.55 14.64 2.45
N ASN A 122 -15.76 14.92 1.15
CA ASN A 122 -17.09 15.27 0.64
C ASN A 122 -18.01 14.05 0.59
N TYR A 123 -17.45 12.89 0.23
CA TYR A 123 -18.14 11.61 0.31
C TYR A 123 -18.61 11.32 1.74
N LEU A 124 -17.71 11.47 2.73
CA LEU A 124 -18.03 11.25 4.15
C LEU A 124 -19.14 12.18 4.67
N LYS A 125 -19.16 13.44 4.23
CA LYS A 125 -20.19 14.41 4.64
C LYS A 125 -21.57 14.08 4.06
N THR A 126 -21.61 13.57 2.84
CA THR A 126 -22.87 13.26 2.14
C THR A 126 -23.51 11.99 2.69
N ASN A 127 -22.70 10.93 2.89
CA ASN A 127 -23.19 9.62 3.35
C ASN A 127 -23.52 9.56 4.86
N ARG A 128 -23.30 10.64 5.61
CA ARG A 128 -23.69 10.78 7.02
C ARG A 128 -25.15 11.24 7.20
N ARG A 129 -25.74 11.86 6.19
CA ARG A 129 -27.15 12.34 6.22
C ARG A 129 -28.10 11.21 5.86
#